data_AF-A0A950Y6X6-F1
#
_entry.id   AF-A0A950Y6X6-F1
#
_cell.length_a   1.000
_cell.length_b   1.000
_cell.length_c   1.000
_cell.angle_alpha   90.00
_cell.angle_beta   90.00
_cell.angle_gamma   90.00
#
_symmetry.space_group_name_H-M   'P 1'
#
loop_
_entity.id
_entity.type
_entity.pdbx_description
1 polymer ?
#
loop_
_entity_poly.entity_id
_entity_poly.type
_entity_poly.pdbx_seq_one_letter_code
_entity_poly.pdbx_strand_id
1 'polypeptide(L)'
;LVWARVIDPGPLRPRLVWPVRIAYAASTMVVSWLLAITLVIVPHPIYGYYAALQTRPGGITALTDQQLAAGMMWVPGSIAYTITFIIGFYRWLEPDHSPRPAPAAFTT
;
A
#
# COMPACT_ATOMS: atom_id res chain seq x y z
N LEU A 1 7.11 1.74 -9.92
CA LEU A 1 5.78 1.80 -9.26
C LEU A 1 5.83 1.00 -7.97
N VAL A 2 5.22 1.50 -6.87
CA VAL A 2 5.14 0.82 -5.56
C VAL A 2 4.69 -0.64 -5.72
N TRP A 3 3.68 -0.87 -6.56
CA TRP A 3 3.15 -2.21 -6.86
C TRP A 3 4.14 -3.16 -7.53
N ALA A 4 5.14 -2.66 -8.27
CA ALA A 4 6.18 -3.49 -8.88
C ALA A 4 7.24 -3.98 -7.89
N ARG A 5 7.28 -3.42 -6.67
CA ARG A 5 8.10 -3.95 -5.56
C ARG A 5 7.31 -4.93 -4.68
N VAL A 6 5.98 -4.80 -4.67
CA VAL A 6 5.06 -5.62 -3.87
C VAL A 6 4.62 -6.89 -4.63
N ILE A 7 4.43 -6.81 -5.95
CA ILE A 7 4.06 -7.93 -6.82
C ILE A 7 5.30 -8.30 -7.63
N ASP A 8 5.74 -9.56 -7.54
CA ASP A 8 7.01 -10.04 -8.07
C ASP A 8 7.13 -9.80 -9.59
N PRO A 9 8.18 -9.09 -10.06
CA PRO A 9 8.47 -8.95 -11.48
C PRO A 9 9.36 -10.11 -11.94
N GLY A 10 8.75 -11.30 -12.09
CA GLY A 10 9.37 -12.43 -12.78
C GLY A 10 10.64 -13.04 -12.14
N PRO A 11 11.21 -14.09 -12.77
CA PRO A 11 12.15 -15.03 -12.14
C PRO A 11 13.55 -14.49 -11.82
N LEU A 12 13.87 -13.21 -12.09
CA LEU A 12 15.24 -12.69 -12.13
C LEU A 12 15.51 -11.51 -11.16
N ARG A 13 14.68 -11.31 -10.13
CA ARG A 13 14.90 -10.25 -9.14
C ARG A 13 15.02 -10.87 -7.74
N PRO A 14 15.95 -10.41 -6.88
CA PRO A 14 16.10 -10.94 -5.53
C PRO A 14 14.76 -10.88 -4.78
N ARG A 15 14.27 -12.03 -4.32
CA ARG A 15 13.05 -12.12 -3.49
C ARG A 15 13.32 -11.32 -2.21
N LEU A 16 12.69 -10.16 -2.09
CA LEU A 16 12.73 -9.39 -0.85
C LEU A 16 12.09 -10.27 0.24
N VAL A 17 12.83 -10.52 1.33
CA VAL A 17 12.33 -11.36 2.43
C VAL A 17 11.02 -10.79 2.97
N TRP A 18 10.08 -11.67 3.35
CA TRP A 18 8.72 -11.29 3.74
C TRP A 18 8.64 -10.12 4.75
N PRO A 19 9.48 -10.06 5.81
CA PRO A 19 9.47 -8.93 6.75
C PRO A 19 9.68 -7.57 6.09
N VAL A 20 10.55 -7.50 5.08
CA VAL A 20 10.85 -6.24 4.39
C VAL A 20 9.70 -5.83 3.47
N ARG A 21 9.00 -6.79 2.84
CA ARG A 21 7.77 -6.52 2.05
C ARG A 21 6.66 -5.97 2.95
N ILE A 22 6.48 -6.57 4.13
CA ILE A 22 5.51 -6.12 5.14
C ILE A 22 5.84 -4.70 5.61
N ALA A 23 7.10 -4.44 5.99
CA ALA A 23 7.54 -3.11 6.46
C ALA A 23 7.35 -2.04 5.39
N TYR A 24 7.61 -2.38 4.12
CA TYR A 24 7.41 -1.47 3.00
C TYR A 24 5.92 -1.14 2.77
N ALA A 25 5.04 -2.14 2.81
CA ALA A 25 3.60 -1.95 2.71
C ALA A 25 3.05 -1.10 3.87
N ALA A 26 3.46 -1.40 5.10
CA ALA A 26 3.07 -0.66 6.29
C ALA A 26 3.54 0.81 6.24
N SER A 27 4.79 1.05 5.85
CA SER A 27 5.33 2.41 5.72
C SER A 27 4.58 3.21 4.66
N THR A 28 4.26 2.59 3.53
CA THR A 28 3.47 3.24 2.47
C THR A 28 2.06 3.57 2.95
N MET A 29 1.44 2.68 3.73
CA MET A 29 0.13 2.91 4.36
C MET A 29 0.15 4.11 5.30
N VAL A 30 1.18 4.22 6.17
CA VAL A 30 1.35 5.36 7.09
C VAL A 30 1.49 6.67 6.32
N VAL A 31 2.32 6.71 5.27
CA VAL A 31 2.48 7.91 4.43
C VAL A 31 1.14 8.30 3.78
N SER A 32 0.38 7.32 3.28
CA SER A 32 -0.95 7.54 2.72
C SER A 32 -1.93 8.13 3.74
N TRP A 33 -1.90 7.65 5.00
CA TRP A 33 -2.73 8.18 6.07
C TRP A 33 -2.38 9.62 6.42
N LEU A 34 -1.09 9.94 6.54
CA LEU A 34 -0.65 11.30 6.83
C LEU A 34 -1.17 12.29 5.76
N LEU A 35 -1.12 11.89 4.49
CA LEU A 35 -1.64 12.71 3.40
C LEU A 35 -3.18 12.85 3.48
N ALA A 36 -3.91 11.77 3.75
CA ALA A 36 -5.37 11.83 3.88
C ALA A 36 -5.80 12.71 5.05
N ILE A 37 -5.18 12.55 6.22
CA ILE A 37 -5.44 13.34 7.42
C ILE A 37 -5.20 14.82 7.13
N THR A 38 -4.09 15.15 6.46
CA THR A 38 -3.79 16.53 6.04
C THR A 38 -4.91 17.10 5.19
N LEU A 39 -5.37 16.36 4.17
CA LEU A 39 -6.44 16.81 3.27
C LEU A 39 -7.80 16.98 3.98
N VAL A 40 -8.08 16.19 5.03
CA VAL A 40 -9.30 16.33 5.85
C VAL A 40 -9.24 17.57 6.74
N ILE A 41 -8.11 17.79 7.41
CA ILE A 41 -7.97 18.80 8.48
C ILE A 41 -7.77 20.21 7.93
N VAL A 42 -7.12 20.37 6.78
CA VAL A 42 -6.84 21.71 6.24
C VAL A 42 -8.18 22.42 5.91
N PRO A 43 -8.45 23.60 6.49
CA PRO A 43 -9.76 24.26 6.40
C PRO A 43 -9.98 25.00 5.06
N HIS A 44 -9.03 24.90 4.14
CA HIS A 44 -9.11 25.49 2.81
C HIS A 44 -8.65 24.49 1.74
N PRO A 45 -9.12 24.63 0.49
CA PRO A 45 -8.65 23.77 -0.59
C PRO A 45 -7.14 23.97 -0.82
N ILE A 46 -6.37 22.89 -0.83
CA ILE A 46 -4.92 22.94 -1.04
C ILE A 46 -4.59 23.24 -2.51
N TYR A 47 -5.43 22.81 -3.44
CA TYR A 47 -5.23 23.03 -4.87
C TYR A 47 -6.08 24.20 -5.39
N GLY A 48 -5.52 25.40 -5.30
CA GLY A 48 -6.20 26.66 -5.62
C GLY A 48 -6.73 26.77 -7.05
N TYR A 49 -6.01 26.20 -8.03
CA TYR A 49 -6.48 26.17 -9.42
C TYR A 49 -7.81 25.43 -9.54
N TYR A 50 -7.93 24.29 -8.87
CA TYR A 50 -9.17 23.53 -8.85
C TYR A 50 -10.24 24.20 -8.01
N ALA A 51 -9.86 24.90 -6.94
CA ALA A 51 -10.76 25.69 -6.10
C ALA A 51 -11.51 26.79 -6.88
N ALA A 52 -10.85 27.37 -7.89
CA ALA A 52 -11.39 28.45 -8.72
C ALA A 52 -12.36 28.01 -9.83
N LEU A 53 -12.58 26.71 -10.03
CA LEU A 53 -13.57 26.25 -11.03
C LEU A 53 -14.97 26.73 -10.64
N GLN A 54 -15.61 27.44 -11.59
CA GLN A 54 -16.96 27.99 -11.42
C GLN A 54 -18.06 26.94 -11.32
N THR A 55 -17.82 25.75 -11.88
CA THR A 55 -18.80 24.66 -11.92
C THR A 55 -18.18 23.38 -11.40
N ARG A 56 -18.79 22.77 -10.38
CA ARG A 56 -18.45 21.43 -9.89
C ARG A 56 -19.63 20.48 -10.02
N PRO A 57 -19.39 19.19 -10.33
CA PRO A 57 -20.41 18.17 -10.27
C PRO A 57 -21.09 18.17 -8.89
N GLY A 58 -22.43 18.19 -8.86
CA GLY A 58 -23.20 18.14 -7.61
C GLY A 58 -23.25 19.43 -6.78
N GLY A 59 -22.69 20.55 -7.26
CA GLY A 59 -22.78 21.85 -6.58
C GLY A 59 -22.02 21.95 -5.25
N ILE A 60 -21.13 20.98 -4.97
CA ILE A 60 -20.36 20.93 -3.73
C ILE A 60 -19.21 21.95 -3.73
N THR A 61 -18.82 22.40 -2.53
CA THR A 61 -17.67 23.30 -2.38
C THR A 61 -16.36 22.56 -2.67
N ALA A 62 -15.32 23.30 -3.03
CA ALA A 62 -13.98 22.77 -3.24
C ALA A 62 -13.44 22.04 -2.00
N LEU A 63 -13.78 22.55 -0.81
CA LEU A 63 -13.35 21.99 0.46
C LEU A 63 -14.05 20.66 0.73
N THR A 64 -15.36 20.59 0.48
CA THR A 64 -16.14 19.36 0.63
C THR A 64 -15.62 18.27 -0.31
N ASP A 65 -15.33 18.61 -1.57
CA ASP A 65 -14.75 17.67 -2.53
C ASP A 65 -13.39 17.13 -2.07
N GLN A 66 -12.51 18.02 -1.56
CA GLN A 66 -11.22 17.62 -0.98
C GLN A 66 -11.39 16.66 0.20
N GLN A 67 -12.31 16.94 1.12
CA GLN A 67 -12.55 16.09 2.29
C GLN A 67 -13.12 14.73 1.91
N LEU A 68 -14.01 14.67 0.92
CA LEU A 68 -14.53 13.41 0.37
C LEU A 68 -13.41 12.62 -0.31
N ALA A 69 -12.61 13.26 -1.16
CA ALA A 69 -11.45 12.65 -1.80
C ALA A 69 -10.45 12.12 -0.76
N ALA A 70 -10.22 12.86 0.33
CA ALA A 70 -9.39 12.43 1.43
C ALA A 70 -9.95 11.21 2.16
N GLY A 71 -11.26 11.19 2.43
CA GLY A 71 -11.94 10.02 2.99
C GLY A 71 -11.82 8.79 2.10
N MET A 72 -11.98 8.96 0.78
CA MET A 72 -11.81 7.89 -0.21
C MET A 72 -10.36 7.40 -0.29
N MET A 73 -9.38 8.30 -0.20
CA MET A 73 -7.97 7.93 -0.16
C MET A 73 -7.62 7.18 1.13
N TRP A 74 -8.29 7.50 2.24
CA TRP A 74 -8.04 6.87 3.52
C TRP A 74 -8.64 5.47 3.61
N VAL A 75 -9.97 5.35 3.64
CA VAL A 75 -10.64 4.10 4.00
C VAL A 75 -10.54 3.08 2.86
N PRO A 76 -11.06 3.35 1.65
CA PRO A 76 -10.84 2.49 0.49
C PRO A 76 -9.36 2.22 0.19
N GLY A 77 -8.52 3.26 0.25
CA GLY A 77 -7.08 3.13 -0.02
C GLY A 77 -6.36 2.18 0.96
N SER A 78 -6.82 2.12 2.22
CA SER A 78 -6.23 1.23 3.23
C SER A 78 -6.53 -0.24 2.98
N ILE A 79 -7.62 -0.59 2.29
CA ILE A 79 -8.03 -1.98 2.07
C ILE A 79 -6.91 -2.78 1.37
N ALA A 80 -6.32 -2.22 0.31
CA ALA A 80 -5.29 -2.89 -0.45
C ALA A 80 -4.00 -3.11 0.36
N TYR A 81 -3.62 -2.12 1.19
CA TYR A 81 -2.48 -2.23 2.10
C TYR A 81 -2.73 -3.27 3.19
N THR A 82 -3.91 -3.28 3.79
CA THR A 82 -4.31 -4.25 4.81
C THR A 82 -4.28 -5.68 4.27
N ILE A 83 -4.85 -5.92 3.08
CA ILE A 83 -4.80 -7.25 2.44
C ILE A 83 -3.35 -7.70 2.21
N THR A 84 -2.51 -6.82 1.67
CA THR A 84 -1.09 -7.11 1.42
C THR A 84 -0.35 -7.44 2.72
N PHE A 85 -0.59 -6.67 3.77
CA PHE A 85 -0.01 -6.88 5.09
C PHE A 85 -0.41 -8.24 5.65
N ILE A 86 -1.71 -8.57 5.62
CA ILE A 86 -2.25 -9.85 6.10
C ILE A 86 -1.60 -11.01 5.35
N ILE A 87 -1.59 -10.98 4.02
CA ILE A 87 -0.98 -12.05 3.20
C ILE A 87 0.51 -12.17 3.51
N GLY A 88 1.23 -11.05 3.56
CA GLY A 88 2.66 -11.05 3.87
C GLY A 88 2.97 -11.63 5.24
N PHE A 89 2.16 -11.28 6.24
CA PHE A 89 2.28 -11.77 7.60
C PHE A 89 2.01 -13.27 7.70
N TYR A 90 0.94 -13.77 7.07
CA TYR A 90 0.66 -15.21 7.02
C TYR A 90 1.82 -15.99 6.39
N ARG A 91 2.34 -15.50 5.26
CA ARG A 91 3.45 -16.16 4.54
C ARG A 91 4.78 -16.09 5.25
N TRP A 92 4.94 -15.15 6.17
CA TRP A 92 6.10 -15.07 7.05
C TRP A 92 6.01 -16.11 8.19
N LEU A 93 4.81 -16.43 8.66
CA LEU A 93 4.57 -17.44 9.70
C LEU A 93 4.59 -18.87 9.18
N GLU A 94 4.49 -19.08 7.87
CA GLU A 94 4.56 -20.40 7.24
C GLU A 94 5.92 -21.06 7.54
N PRO A 95 5.98 -22.23 8.19
CA PRO A 95 7.23 -22.93 8.48
C PRO A 95 7.97 -23.26 7.18
N ASP A 96 9.27 -23.00 7.12
CA ASP A 96 10.10 -23.37 5.97
C ASP A 96 10.05 -24.90 5.78
N HIS A 97 9.25 -25.36 4.81
CA HIS A 97 9.32 -26.72 4.28
C HIS A 97 10.57 -26.84 3.40
N SER A 98 11.75 -26.74 4.01
CA SER A 98 13.00 -27.08 3.34
C SER A 98 12.98 -28.58 3.04
N PRO A 99 13.08 -28.99 1.76
CA PRO A 99 13.25 -30.40 1.43
C PRO A 99 14.50 -30.91 2.15
N ARG A 100 14.34 -31.92 3.00
CA ARG A 100 15.47 -32.59 3.66
C ARG A 100 16.46 -33.01 2.56
N PRO A 101 17.75 -32.62 2.61
CA PRO A 101 18.72 -33.05 1.62
C PRO A 101 18.68 -34.58 1.53
N ALA A 102 18.46 -35.11 0.33
CA ALA A 102 18.52 -36.54 0.11
C ALA A 102 19.91 -37.03 0.58
N PRO A 103 20.00 -38.13 1.35
CA PRO A 103 21.29 -38.62 1.83
C PRO A 103 22.23 -38.78 0.64
N ALA A 104 23.39 -38.13 0.69
CA ALA A 104 24.42 -38.32 -0.30
C ALA A 104 24.75 -39.81 -0.31
N ALA A 105 24.37 -40.50 -1.39
CA ALA A 105 24.72 -41.90 -1.58
C ALA A 105 26.26 -41.95 -1.69
N PHE A 106 26.90 -42.44 -0.64
CA PHE A 106 28.32 -42.76 -0.66
C PHE A 106 28.51 -43.92 -1.63
N THR A 107 28.94 -43.63 -2.87
CA THR A 107 29.48 -44.63 -3.78
C THR A 107 30.94 -44.89 -3.41
N THR A 108 31.18 -46.02 -2.75
CA THR A 108 32.48 -46.72 -2.66
C THR A 108 32.84 -47.38 -3.97
#